data_AF-A0A970X4Y9-F1
#
_entry.id   AF-A0A970X4Y9-F1
#
_cell.length_a   1.000
_cell.length_b   1.000
_cell.length_c   1.000
_cell.angle_alpha   90.00
_cell.angle_beta   90.00
_cell.angle_gamma   90.00
#
_symmetry.space_group_name_H-M   'P 1'
#
loop_
_entity.id
_entity.type
_entity.pdbx_description
1 polymer ?
#
loop_
_entity_poly.entity_id
_entity_poly.type
_entity_poly.pdbx_seq_one_letter_code
_entity_poly.pdbx_strand_id
1 'polypeptide(L)' 'MSTGEIAARRARLAFMTLVTAAMLALTFEQALRGPAGLGAVAVYALTVGFGLEFVRAEWPAARGDRARSSRY' A
#
# COMPACT_ATOMS: atom_id res chain seq x y z
N MET A 1 -9.56 -17.17 12.65
CA MET A 1 -8.42 -16.81 11.79
C MET A 1 -7.20 -17.56 12.30
N SER A 2 -6.55 -18.36 11.46
CA SER A 2 -5.34 -19.09 11.83
C SER A 2 -4.11 -18.17 11.85
N THR A 3 -3.04 -18.56 12.55
CA THR A 3 -1.77 -17.80 12.58
C THR A 3 -1.21 -17.57 11.17
N GLY A 4 -1.38 -18.54 10.26
CA GLY A 4 -0.97 -18.43 8.87
C GLY A 4 -1.75 -17.37 8.08
N GLU A 5 -3.06 -17.23 8.32
CA GLU A 5 -3.89 -16.20 7.69
C GLU A 5 -3.50 -14.79 8.16
N ILE A 6 -3.13 -14.62 9.44
CA ILE A 6 -2.66 -13.34 9.98
C ILE A 6 -1.32 -12.97 9.35
N ALA A 7 -0.38 -13.92 9.25
CA ALA A 7 0.91 -13.71 8.62
C ALA A 7 0.76 -13.36 7.12
N ALA A 8 -0.06 -14.11 6.38
CA ALA A 8 -0.34 -13.85 4.98
C ALA A 8 -0.98 -12.48 4.76
N ARG A 9 -1.91 -12.07 5.64
CA ARG A 9 -2.55 -10.76 5.57
C ARG A 9 -1.57 -9.61 5.83
N ARG A 10 -0.68 -9.76 6.81
CA ARG A 10 0.39 -8.78 7.08
C ARG A 10 1.39 -8.69 5.93
N ALA A 11 1.77 -9.83 5.36
CA ALA A 11 2.66 -9.87 4.20
C ALA A 11 2.03 -9.15 2.99
N ARG A 12 0.74 -9.38 2.73
CA ARG A 12 0.00 -8.68 1.67
C ARG A 12 -0.05 -7.16 1.93
N LEU A 13 -0.31 -6.74 3.16
CA LEU A 13 -0.31 -5.32 3.52
C LEU A 13 1.07 -4.69 3.29
N ALA A 14 2.14 -5.32 3.78
CA ALA A 14 3.50 -4.84 3.58
C ALA A 14 3.88 -4.76 2.09
N PHE A 15 3.54 -5.78 1.32
CA PHE A 15 3.75 -5.80 -0.13
C PHE A 15 3.00 -4.65 -0.82
N MET A 16 1.72 -4.47 -0.53
CA MET A 16 0.91 -3.39 -1.11
C MET A 16 1.46 -2.01 -0.73
N THR A 17 1.91 -1.82 0.51
CA THR A 17 2.56 -0.56 0.93
C THR A 17 3.84 -0.29 0.13
N LEU A 18 4.68 -1.30 -0.07
CA LEU A 18 5.91 -1.16 -0.87
C LEU A 18 5.61 -0.82 -2.33
N VAL A 19 4.64 -1.52 -2.95
CA VAL A 19 4.20 -1.23 -4.32
C VAL A 19 3.66 0.20 -4.43
N THR A 20 2.85 0.63 -3.46
CA THR A 20 2.30 1.99 -3.42
C THR A 20 3.43 3.03 -3.34
N ALA A 21 4.42 2.81 -2.48
CA ALA A 21 5.57 3.70 -2.36
C ALA A 21 6.42 3.76 -3.65
N ALA A 22 6.66 2.60 -4.29
CA ALA A 22 7.38 2.53 -5.55
C ALA A 22 6.64 3.27 -6.68
N MET A 23 5.33 3.07 -6.80
CA MET A 23 4.50 3.78 -7.78
C MET A 23 4.48 5.28 -7.53
N LEU A 24 4.47 5.71 -6.27
CA LEU A 24 4.57 7.14 -5.91
C LEU A 24 5.91 7.72 -6.36
N ALA A 25 7.02 7.03 -6.10
CA ALA A 25 8.34 7.45 -6.57
C ALA A 25 8.40 7.57 -8.10
N LEU A 26 7.88 6.57 -8.83
CA LEU A 26 7.79 6.60 -10.28
C LEU A 26 6.88 7.74 -10.78
N THR A 27 5.81 8.06 -10.05
CA THR A 27 4.94 9.20 -10.37
C THR A 27 5.73 10.51 -10.29
N PHE A 28 6.53 10.70 -9.24
CA PHE A 28 7.40 11.87 -9.12
C PHE A 28 8.44 11.94 -10.23
N GLU A 29 9.12 10.83 -10.54
CA GLU A 29 10.08 10.79 -11.66
C GLU A 29 9.43 11.18 -12.99
N GLN A 30 8.22 10.69 -13.28
CA GLN A 30 7.50 11.04 -14.49
C GLN A 30 7.03 12.49 -14.51
N ALA A 31 6.62 13.04 -13.36
CA ALA A 31 6.24 14.44 -13.25
C ALA A 31 7.43 15.38 -13.54
N LEU A 32 8.64 14.99 -13.13
CA LEU A 32 9.87 15.73 -13.41
C LEU A 32 10.26 15.71 -14.91
N ARG A 33 9.81 14.70 -15.68
CA ARG A 33 10.01 14.62 -17.14
C ARG A 33 9.07 15.54 -17.93
N GLY A 34 8.18 16.28 -17.26
CA GLY A 34 7.35 17.31 -17.89
C GLY A 34 6.19 16.74 -18.72
N PRO A 35 5.75 17.42 -19.80
CA PRO A 35 4.52 17.09 -20.53
C PRO A 35 4.50 15.68 -21.12
N ALA A 36 5.66 15.16 -21.52
CA ALA A 36 5.81 13.82 -22.08
C ALA A 36 5.49 12.69 -21.07
N GLY A 37 5.55 12.98 -19.76
CA GLY A 37 5.28 12.02 -18.70
C GLY A 37 3.83 12.01 -18.18
N LEU A 38 2.99 12.97 -18.58
CA LEU A 38 1.68 13.21 -17.97
C LEU A 38 0.73 12.00 -18.05
N GLY A 39 0.77 11.24 -19.15
CA GLY A 39 -0.03 10.02 -19.29
C GLY A 39 0.35 8.95 -18.25
N ALA A 40 1.65 8.76 -18.02
CA ALA A 40 2.14 7.84 -17.00
C ALA A 40 1.86 8.35 -15.58
N VAL A 41 2.00 9.66 -15.34
CA VAL A 41 1.66 10.28 -14.05
C VAL A 41 0.21 10.00 -13.67
N ALA A 42 -0.74 10.15 -14.59
CA ALA A 42 -2.15 9.88 -14.31
C ALA A 42 -2.42 8.42 -13.90
N VAL A 43 -1.83 7.46 -14.64
CA VAL A 43 -1.98 6.02 -14.36
C VAL A 43 -1.32 5.65 -13.03
N TYR A 44 -0.12 6.17 -12.76
CA TYR A 44 0.58 5.89 -11.51
C TYR A 44 -0.11 6.54 -10.32
N ALA A 45 -0.60 7.78 -10.46
CA ALA A 45 -1.38 8.46 -9.42
C ALA A 45 -2.67 7.71 -9.06
N LEU A 46 -3.39 7.17 -10.06
CA LEU A 46 -4.55 6.31 -9.81
C LEU A 46 -4.16 5.05 -9.02
N THR A 47 -3.08 4.40 -9.42
CA THR A 47 -2.56 3.19 -8.75
C THR A 47 -2.14 3.48 -7.31
N VAL A 48 -1.47 4.60 -7.07
CA VAL A 48 -1.11 5.09 -5.73
C VAL A 48 -2.37 5.35 -4.90
N GLY A 49 -3.39 5.98 -5.48
CA GLY A 49 -4.67 6.22 -4.82
C GLY A 49 -5.32 4.93 -4.31
N PHE A 50 -5.43 3.91 -5.17
CA PHE A 50 -5.96 2.60 -4.76
C PHE A 50 -5.10 1.92 -3.68
N GLY A 51 -3.77 2.01 -3.81
CA GLY A 51 -2.84 1.47 -2.83
C GLY A 51 -3.00 2.12 -1.45
N LEU A 52 -3.17 3.44 -1.40
CA LEU A 52 -3.42 4.18 -0.16
C LEU A 52 -4.77 3.83 0.47
N GLU A 53 -5.83 3.72 -0.32
CA GLU A 53 -7.15 3.30 0.16
C GLU A 53 -7.11 1.87 0.74
N PHE A 54 -6.43 0.95 0.06
CA PHE A 54 -6.22 -0.41 0.58
C PHE A 54 -5.46 -0.39 1.91
N VAL A 55 -4.33 0.31 1.98
CA VAL A 55 -3.55 0.42 3.22
C VAL A 55 -4.39 1.02 4.35
N ARG A 56 -5.15 2.08 4.07
CA ARG A 56 -6.06 2.72 5.05
C ARG A 56 -7.12 1.75 5.56
N ALA A 57 -7.71 0.93 4.69
CA ALA A 57 -8.74 -0.04 5.06
C ALA A 57 -8.17 -1.23 5.86
N GLU A 58 -7.01 -1.77 5.47
CA GLU A 58 -6.41 -2.95 6.10
C GLU A 58 -5.67 -2.65 7.40
N TRP A 59 -5.15 -1.43 7.56
CA TRP A 59 -4.27 -1.04 8.66
C TRP A 59 -4.87 -1.14 10.07
N PRO A 60 -6.14 -0.74 10.33
CA PRO A 60 -6.78 -0.94 11.64
C PRO A 60 -6.88 -2.42 12.00
N ALA A 61 -7.16 -3.26 11.01
CA ALA A 61 -7.36 -4.69 11.21
C ALA A 61 -6.02 -5.41 11.45
N ALA A 62 -4.92 -4.94 10.84
CA ALA A 62 -3.57 -5.42 11.13
C ALA A 62 -3.07 -5.01 12.53
N ARG A 63 -3.52 -3.86 13.07
CA ARG A 63 -3.22 -3.42 14.44
C ARG A 63 -4.09 -4.10 15.50
N GLY A 64 -5.36 -4.34 15.21
CA GLY A 64 -6.30 -5.01 16.13
C GLY A 64 -5.83 -6.40 16.59
N ASP A 65 -5.12 -7.12 15.72
CA ASP A 65 -4.51 -8.42 16.06
C ASP A 65 -3.38 -8.31 17.10
N ARG A 66 -2.61 -7.22 17.14
CA ARG A 66 -1.53 -7.03 18.14
C ARG A 66 -2.07 -6.74 19.54
N ALA A 67 -3.19 -6.02 19.64
CA ALA A 67 -3.82 -5.72 20.92
C ALA A 67 -4.41 -6.99 21.59
N ARG A 68 -4.82 -7.99 20.78
CA ARG A 68 -5.35 -9.26 21.27
C ARG A 68 -4.26 -10.26 21.66
N SER A 69 -3.11 -10.26 20.97
CA SER A 69 -1.98 -11.16 21.29
C SER A 69 -1.13 -10.74 22.50
N SER A 70 -1.37 -9.56 23.08
CA SER A 70 -0.66 -9.06 24.28
C SER A 70 -1.43 -9.33 25.59
N ARG A 71 -2.65 -9.87 25.52
CA ARG A 71 -3.51 -10.16 26.69
C ARG A 71 -3.50 -11.63 27.12
N TYR A 72 -2.69 -12.46 26.48
CA TYR A 72 -2.44 -13.87 26.79
C TYR A 72 -0.94 -14.11 26.76
#